data_AF-A0A2D8UCZ1-F1
#
_entry.id   AF-A0A2D8UCZ1-F1
#
_cell.length_a   1.000
_cell.length_b   1.000
_cell.length_c   1.000
_cell.angle_alpha   90.00
_cell.angle_beta   90.00
_cell.angle_gamma   90.00
#
_symmetry.space_group_name_H-M   'P 1'
#
loop_
_entity.id
_entity.type
_entity.pdbx_description
1 polymer ?
#
loop_
_entity_poly.entity_id
_entity_poly.type
_entity_poly.pdbx_seq_one_letter_code
_entity_poly.pdbx_strand_id
1 'polypeptide(L)'
;MKHLNVFFRQIYSTNICIQSFFWRLFVMNILMLRHSAGFEHSYLPDAEVAFKQIGKEQKWNVETTHDVKRLTSEKLSTLDLIVFATTGNLPLTNDQREAVIGFVRNGKGFMGVHNATDTGYDWPEYGEMLGGYFNGHPWHQEVRVIVEDRDHPATCMLKEKFCVTDEIYTFKCWERDNTHVLMRIDNDSVDLKKGNREDNDYALAWCHEYGKGRVMYTGLGHPDQLWHENWFQKHILGGMSWALRLSH
;
A
#
# COMPACT_ATOMS: atom_id res chain seq x y z
N MET A 1 -4.35 -45.13 -47.74
CA MET A 1 -4.07 -46.31 -46.88
C MET A 1 -3.24 -45.81 -45.71
N LYS A 2 -3.86 -45.53 -44.55
CA LYS A 2 -4.07 -46.44 -43.39
C LYS A 2 -2.83 -46.52 -42.47
N HIS A 3 -2.84 -45.72 -41.40
CA HIS A 3 -2.71 -46.10 -39.96
C HIS A 3 -1.27 -45.84 -39.44
N LEU A 4 -0.92 -45.47 -38.19
CA LEU A 4 -1.52 -45.36 -36.84
C LEU A 4 -0.93 -44.07 -36.19
N ASN A 5 -1.59 -43.22 -35.39
CA ASN A 5 -2.33 -43.33 -34.13
C ASN A 5 -1.49 -43.57 -32.84
N VAL A 6 -1.69 -42.64 -31.89
CA VAL A 6 -1.48 -42.69 -30.42
C VAL A 6 -0.09 -42.39 -29.86
N PHE A 7 0.05 -41.24 -29.19
CA PHE A 7 0.50 -41.16 -27.79
C PHE A 7 -0.05 -39.87 -27.14
N PHE A 8 -1.19 -40.01 -26.46
CA PHE A 8 -1.64 -39.08 -25.44
C PHE A 8 -0.89 -39.42 -24.14
N ARG A 9 -0.16 -38.45 -23.56
CA ARG A 9 0.29 -38.54 -22.16
C ARG A 9 0.06 -37.20 -21.46
N GLN A 10 -1.12 -37.12 -20.84
CA GLN A 10 -1.33 -36.68 -19.46
C GLN A 10 -0.57 -35.41 -19.02
N ILE A 11 -1.21 -34.27 -19.26
CA ILE A 11 -0.88 -33.01 -18.60
C ILE A 11 -1.36 -33.14 -17.14
N TYR A 12 -0.40 -33.25 -16.22
CA TYR A 12 -0.66 -33.04 -14.81
C TYR A 12 -0.81 -31.54 -14.56
N SER A 13 -1.92 -31.21 -13.89
CA SER A 13 -2.27 -29.91 -13.36
C SER A 13 -1.15 -29.34 -12.49
N THR A 14 -0.53 -28.26 -12.96
CA THR A 14 -0.04 -27.18 -12.11
C THR A 14 -0.60 -25.89 -12.70
N ASN A 15 -1.54 -25.27 -11.97
CA ASN A 15 -2.05 -23.94 -12.28
C ASN A 15 -0.92 -22.92 -12.09
N ILE A 16 -0.03 -22.80 -13.07
CA ILE A 16 0.83 -21.65 -13.21
C ILE A 16 -0.04 -20.58 -13.84
N CYS A 17 -0.45 -19.61 -13.04
CA CYS A 17 -1.12 -18.40 -13.53
C CYS A 17 -0.11 -17.60 -14.35
N ILE A 18 0.08 -17.97 -15.62
CA ILE A 18 0.76 -17.15 -16.61
C ILE A 18 -0.31 -16.22 -17.17
N GLN A 19 -0.67 -15.19 -16.41
CA GLN A 19 -1.24 -14.02 -17.07
C GLN A 19 -0.13 -13.42 -17.90
N SER A 20 -0.24 -13.55 -19.22
CA SER A 20 0.60 -12.86 -20.19
C SER A 20 0.36 -11.36 -20.06
N PHE A 21 1.18 -10.70 -19.24
CA PHE A 21 1.18 -9.26 -19.06
C PHE A 21 1.71 -8.57 -20.33
N PHE A 22 0.81 -8.01 -21.14
CA PHE A 22 1.18 -6.96 -22.08
C PHE A 22 1.47 -5.68 -21.27
N TRP A 23 2.70 -5.54 -20.78
CA TRP A 23 3.17 -4.27 -20.22
C TRP A 23 3.19 -3.23 -21.35
N ARG A 24 2.19 -2.36 -21.42
CA ARG A 24 2.40 -1.07 -22.08
C ARG A 24 3.54 -0.39 -21.33
N LEU A 25 4.64 -0.11 -22.03
CA LEU A 25 5.84 0.58 -21.56
C LEU A 25 5.53 2.06 -21.24
N PHE A 26 4.67 2.31 -20.26
CA PHE A 26 4.50 3.66 -19.72
C PHE A 26 5.47 3.85 -18.57
N VAL A 27 6.35 4.85 -18.71
CA VAL A 27 7.19 5.32 -17.61
C VAL A 27 6.28 6.10 -16.65
N MET A 28 6.12 5.59 -15.42
CA MET A 28 5.34 6.26 -14.37
C MET A 28 6.20 7.27 -13.64
N ASN A 29 5.61 8.40 -13.24
CA ASN A 29 6.27 9.39 -12.40
C ASN A 29 5.71 9.34 -10.98
N ILE A 30 6.56 9.06 -10.01
CA ILE A 30 6.16 8.79 -8.63
C ILE A 30 6.93 9.72 -7.71
N LEU A 31 6.24 10.31 -6.74
CA LEU A 31 6.84 11.07 -5.65
C LEU A 31 6.52 10.42 -4.32
N MET A 32 7.54 10.00 -3.59
CA MET A 32 7.42 9.60 -2.19
C MET A 32 7.75 10.79 -1.29
N LEU A 33 6.78 11.18 -0.46
CA LEU A 33 6.98 12.13 0.62
C LEU A 33 7.16 11.37 1.93
N ARG A 34 8.21 11.71 2.69
CA ARG A 34 8.52 11.12 4.00
C ARG A 34 8.75 12.15 5.10
N HIS A 35 8.02 13.26 5.05
CA HIS A 35 8.12 14.31 6.05
C HIS A 35 7.50 13.87 7.38
N SER A 36 8.23 14.03 8.48
CA SER A 36 7.71 13.84 9.84
C SER A 36 7.60 15.18 10.55
N ALA A 37 6.36 15.64 10.74
CA ALA A 37 6.01 16.73 11.65
C ALA A 37 5.74 16.23 13.09
N GLY A 38 5.89 14.92 13.31
CA GLY A 38 5.76 14.24 14.60
C GLY A 38 6.92 13.26 14.81
N PHE A 39 6.62 11.99 15.04
CA PHE A 39 7.64 10.95 15.18
C PHE A 39 8.30 10.61 13.84
N GLU A 40 9.63 10.54 13.80
CA GLU A 40 10.43 10.10 12.65
C GLU A 40 10.76 8.62 12.81
N HIS A 41 10.22 7.77 11.96
CA HIS A 41 10.47 6.33 11.97
C HIS A 41 11.85 5.99 11.37
N SER A 42 12.53 4.99 11.96
CA SER A 42 13.87 4.56 11.52
C SER A 42 13.90 3.96 10.13
N TYR A 43 12.80 3.35 9.68
CA TYR A 43 12.73 2.63 8.41
C TYR A 43 12.71 3.54 7.18
N LEU A 44 12.47 4.86 7.34
CA LEU A 44 12.23 5.77 6.22
C LEU A 44 13.36 5.76 5.17
N PRO A 45 14.66 5.73 5.52
CA PRO A 45 15.75 5.58 4.55
C PRO A 45 15.69 4.27 3.77
N ASP A 46 15.36 3.14 4.42
CA ASP A 46 15.24 1.84 3.75
C ASP A 46 14.03 1.80 2.81
N ALA A 47 12.93 2.45 3.19
CA ALA A 47 11.80 2.67 2.31
C ALA A 47 12.19 3.50 1.07
N GLU A 48 12.92 4.60 1.21
CA GLU A 48 13.40 5.39 0.06
C GLU A 48 14.23 4.54 -0.91
N VAL A 49 15.11 3.69 -0.38
CA VAL A 49 15.92 2.77 -1.19
C VAL A 49 15.04 1.75 -1.90
N ALA A 50 14.10 1.13 -1.18
CA ALA A 50 13.18 0.14 -1.74
C ALA A 50 12.33 0.74 -2.87
N PHE A 51 11.71 1.91 -2.66
CA PHE A 51 10.91 2.58 -3.70
C PHE A 51 11.75 2.95 -4.93
N LYS A 52 12.98 3.46 -4.74
CA LYS A 52 13.90 3.75 -5.87
C LYS A 52 14.31 2.47 -6.61
N GLN A 53 14.55 1.38 -5.90
CA GLN A 53 14.90 0.09 -6.51
C GLN A 53 13.73 -0.48 -7.31
N ILE A 54 12.51 -0.46 -6.76
CA ILE A 54 11.28 -0.81 -7.48
C ILE A 54 11.15 0.05 -8.75
N GLY A 55 11.34 1.37 -8.64
CA GLY A 55 11.31 2.27 -9.77
C GLY A 55 12.31 1.88 -10.87
N LYS A 56 13.55 1.59 -10.49
CA LYS A 56 14.60 1.14 -11.42
C LYS A 56 14.23 -0.16 -12.15
N GLU A 57 13.68 -1.14 -11.43
CA GLU A 57 13.27 -2.43 -11.99
C GLU A 57 12.10 -2.28 -12.96
N GLN A 58 11.12 -1.44 -12.62
CA GLN A 58 9.94 -1.18 -13.45
C GLN A 58 10.17 -0.14 -14.55
N LYS A 59 11.34 0.51 -14.58
CA LYS A 59 11.65 1.66 -15.44
C LYS A 59 10.68 2.83 -15.20
N TRP A 60 10.35 3.09 -13.94
CA TRP A 60 9.59 4.25 -13.48
C TRP A 60 10.53 5.30 -12.89
N ASN A 61 10.11 6.56 -12.94
CA ASN A 61 10.79 7.68 -12.32
C ASN A 61 10.29 7.83 -10.88
N VAL A 62 11.09 7.43 -9.90
CA VAL A 62 10.76 7.56 -8.47
C VAL A 62 11.65 8.63 -7.84
N GLU A 63 11.03 9.72 -7.41
CA GLU A 63 11.65 10.76 -6.58
C GLU A 63 11.23 10.57 -5.13
N THR A 64 12.15 10.76 -4.18
CA THR A 64 11.86 10.77 -2.74
C THR A 64 12.23 12.14 -2.18
N THR A 65 11.43 12.66 -1.25
CA THR A 65 11.69 13.95 -0.60
C THR A 65 11.11 14.00 0.81
N HIS A 66 11.69 14.85 1.65
CA HIS A 66 11.15 15.24 2.95
C HIS A 66 10.62 16.69 2.94
N ASP A 67 10.75 17.41 1.81
CA ASP A 67 10.30 18.80 1.68
C ASP A 67 8.87 18.87 1.16
N VAL A 68 7.95 19.24 2.05
CA VAL A 68 6.52 19.40 1.73
C VAL A 68 6.27 20.49 0.68
N LYS A 69 7.21 21.44 0.47
CA LYS A 69 7.11 22.48 -0.56
C LYS A 69 7.13 21.91 -1.97
N ARG A 70 7.51 20.63 -2.14
CA ARG A 70 7.45 19.91 -3.42
C ARG A 70 6.01 19.57 -3.82
N LEU A 71 5.05 19.56 -2.90
CA LEU A 71 3.64 19.30 -3.19
C LEU A 71 2.95 20.54 -3.76
N THR A 72 3.34 20.96 -4.95
CA THR A 72 2.70 22.04 -5.71
C THR A 72 1.81 21.47 -6.81
N SER A 73 0.77 22.20 -7.23
CA SER A 73 -0.08 21.80 -8.36
C SER A 73 0.73 21.53 -9.64
N GLU A 74 1.77 22.34 -9.89
CA GLU A 74 2.69 22.14 -11.01
C GLU A 74 3.41 20.79 -10.91
N LYS A 75 4.03 20.49 -9.76
CA LYS A 75 4.72 19.20 -9.57
C LYS A 75 3.74 18.04 -9.68
N LEU A 76 2.60 18.12 -8.98
CA LEU A 76 1.58 17.08 -9.00
C LEU A 76 1.03 16.80 -10.39
N SER A 77 0.94 17.81 -11.27
CA SER A 77 0.49 17.62 -12.67
C SER A 77 1.39 16.70 -13.50
N THR A 78 2.65 16.53 -13.09
CA THR A 78 3.63 15.66 -13.75
C THR A 78 3.64 14.24 -13.21
N LEU A 79 2.94 13.97 -12.12
CA LEU A 79 2.98 12.70 -11.40
C LEU A 79 1.82 11.78 -11.76
N ASP A 80 2.02 10.49 -11.54
CA ASP A 80 1.03 9.43 -11.70
C ASP A 80 0.60 8.85 -10.35
N LEU A 81 1.52 8.87 -9.37
CA LEU A 81 1.29 8.39 -8.00
C LEU A 81 2.05 9.26 -6.99
N ILE A 82 1.41 9.53 -5.86
CA ILE A 82 2.08 10.02 -4.66
C ILE A 82 2.07 8.95 -3.59
N VAL A 83 3.20 8.81 -2.88
CA VAL A 83 3.36 7.88 -1.76
C VAL A 83 3.63 8.68 -0.50
N PHE A 84 2.86 8.46 0.57
CA PHE A 84 3.10 9.07 1.86
C PHE A 84 3.66 8.03 2.83
N ALA A 85 4.81 8.34 3.41
CA ALA A 85 5.40 7.71 4.58
C ALA A 85 5.63 8.82 5.62
N THR A 86 4.55 9.53 5.97
CA THR A 86 4.59 10.80 6.69
C THR A 86 4.04 10.65 8.11
N THR A 87 4.37 11.60 8.99
CA THR A 87 3.83 11.64 10.36
C THR A 87 3.44 13.07 10.73
N GLY A 88 2.39 13.23 11.55
CA GLY A 88 1.94 14.48 12.15
C GLY A 88 1.12 15.39 11.22
N ASN A 89 0.79 16.58 11.72
CA ASN A 89 0.12 17.60 10.92
C ASN A 89 1.15 18.29 10.02
N LEU A 90 1.13 17.94 8.74
CA LEU A 90 2.10 18.47 7.77
C LEU A 90 1.92 19.99 7.63
N PRO A 91 3.03 20.74 7.55
CA PRO A 91 2.99 22.20 7.37
C PRO A 91 2.66 22.57 5.90
N LEU A 92 1.55 22.03 5.39
CA LEU A 92 1.00 22.30 4.07
C LEU A 92 0.07 23.51 4.11
N THR A 93 0.14 24.35 3.09
CA THR A 93 -0.89 25.38 2.87
C THR A 93 -2.20 24.74 2.40
N ASN A 94 -3.31 25.46 2.50
CA ASN A 94 -4.61 24.98 1.99
C ASN A 94 -4.55 24.64 0.49
N ASP A 95 -3.85 25.45 -0.31
CA ASP A 95 -3.68 25.18 -1.75
C ASP A 95 -2.95 23.85 -2.00
N GLN A 96 -1.96 23.50 -1.17
CA GLN A 96 -1.26 22.23 -1.29
C GLN A 96 -2.14 21.05 -0.85
N ARG A 97 -2.92 21.22 0.22
CA ARG A 97 -3.92 20.23 0.67
C ARG A 97 -4.93 19.95 -0.45
N GLU A 98 -5.53 21.00 -1.02
CA GLU A 98 -6.45 20.89 -2.14
C GLU A 98 -5.81 20.27 -3.38
N ALA A 99 -4.55 20.61 -3.68
CA ALA A 99 -3.84 20.03 -4.81
C ALA A 99 -3.62 18.51 -4.64
N VAL A 100 -3.29 18.04 -3.42
CA VAL A 100 -3.15 16.61 -3.12
C VAL A 100 -4.49 15.87 -3.23
N ILE A 101 -5.54 16.39 -2.60
CA ILE A 101 -6.88 15.77 -2.69
C ILE A 101 -7.37 15.76 -4.14
N GLY A 102 -7.21 16.89 -4.85
CA GLY A 102 -7.58 17.03 -6.25
C GLY A 102 -6.81 16.09 -7.17
N PHE A 103 -5.51 15.87 -6.92
CA PHE A 103 -4.70 14.92 -7.67
C PHE A 103 -5.31 13.52 -7.67
N VAL A 104 -5.67 13.01 -6.50
CA VAL A 104 -6.29 11.69 -6.34
C VAL A 104 -7.71 11.68 -6.90
N ARG A 105 -8.55 12.63 -6.46
CA ARG A 105 -9.95 12.74 -6.90
C ARG A 105 -10.09 12.80 -8.43
N ASN A 106 -9.11 13.37 -9.13
CA ASN A 106 -9.11 13.50 -10.59
C ASN A 106 -8.53 12.28 -11.35
N GLY A 107 -8.11 11.22 -10.67
CA GLY A 107 -7.78 9.94 -11.33
C GLY A 107 -6.37 9.41 -11.07
N LYS A 108 -5.55 10.12 -10.30
CA LYS A 108 -4.18 9.70 -10.00
C LYS A 108 -4.14 8.79 -8.77
N GLY A 109 -3.05 8.05 -8.62
CA GLY A 109 -2.89 7.08 -7.53
C GLY A 109 -2.42 7.73 -6.23
N PHE A 110 -2.84 7.16 -5.11
CA PHE A 110 -2.27 7.44 -3.79
C PHE A 110 -1.85 6.14 -3.12
N MET A 111 -0.71 6.13 -2.44
CA MET A 111 -0.34 5.05 -1.54
C MET A 111 0.11 5.59 -0.18
N GLY A 112 -0.50 5.13 0.90
CA GLY A 112 0.00 5.34 2.26
C GLY A 112 0.74 4.10 2.75
N VAL A 113 1.88 4.30 3.41
CA VAL A 113 2.61 3.22 4.09
C VAL A 113 2.74 3.52 5.57
N HIS A 114 2.51 2.49 6.39
CA HIS A 114 2.68 2.47 7.84
C HIS A 114 2.17 3.75 8.54
N ASN A 115 3.08 4.69 8.81
CA ASN A 115 2.83 5.96 9.51
C ASN A 115 1.93 6.94 8.75
N ALA A 116 1.62 6.71 7.48
CA ALA A 116 0.72 7.58 6.71
C ALA A 116 -0.64 7.83 7.39
N THR A 117 -1.17 6.89 8.17
CA THR A 117 -2.40 7.10 8.96
C THR A 117 -2.21 7.97 10.20
N ASP A 118 -0.97 8.11 10.68
CA ASP A 118 -0.57 9.05 11.74
C ASP A 118 -0.23 10.43 11.15
N THR A 119 -0.96 10.87 10.13
CA THR A 119 -0.76 12.15 9.43
C THR A 119 -2.07 12.92 9.33
N GLY A 120 -2.00 14.25 9.42
CA GLY A 120 -3.07 15.15 8.97
C GLY A 120 -4.35 15.06 9.78
N TYR A 121 -4.27 14.94 11.12
CA TYR A 121 -5.45 14.89 11.98
C TYR A 121 -6.34 16.14 11.90
N ASP A 122 -5.78 17.26 11.42
CA ASP A 122 -6.47 18.53 11.15
C ASP A 122 -6.90 18.69 9.69
N TRP A 123 -6.85 17.62 8.90
CA TRP A 123 -7.15 17.62 7.46
C TRP A 123 -8.16 16.52 7.12
N PRO A 124 -9.47 16.74 7.41
CA PRO A 124 -10.51 15.71 7.30
C PRO A 124 -10.55 14.97 5.96
N GLU A 125 -10.35 15.68 4.85
CA GLU A 125 -10.35 15.13 3.49
C GLU A 125 -9.21 14.12 3.27
N TYR A 126 -8.09 14.27 3.97
CA TYR A 126 -7.00 13.29 3.93
C TYR A 126 -7.41 11.97 4.59
N GLY A 127 -8.04 12.04 5.77
CA GLY A 127 -8.57 10.86 6.45
C GLY A 127 -9.65 10.15 5.65
N GLU A 128 -10.56 10.91 5.04
CA GLU A 128 -11.58 10.36 4.14
C GLU A 128 -10.93 9.67 2.93
N MET A 129 -9.97 10.31 2.29
CA MET A 129 -9.24 9.74 1.15
C MET A 129 -8.43 8.51 1.55
N LEU A 130 -7.73 8.53 2.68
CA LEU A 130 -6.92 7.40 3.14
C LEU A 130 -7.79 6.23 3.66
N GLY A 131 -8.97 6.55 4.16
CA GLY A 131 -9.93 5.61 4.76
C GLY A 131 -9.85 5.52 6.28
N GLY A 132 -9.02 6.32 6.95
CA GLY A 132 -8.92 6.33 8.42
C GLY A 132 -7.66 7.01 8.95
N TYR A 133 -7.60 7.15 10.27
CA TYR A 133 -6.46 7.69 11.00
C TYR A 133 -5.94 6.70 12.02
N PHE A 134 -4.67 6.84 12.39
CA PHE A 134 -4.06 6.08 13.47
C PHE A 134 -4.80 6.30 14.80
N ASN A 135 -4.92 5.21 15.58
CA ASN A 135 -5.60 5.18 16.88
C ASN A 135 -4.87 4.33 17.93
N GLY A 136 -3.60 4.01 17.71
CA GLY A 136 -2.79 3.22 18.64
C GLY A 136 -2.15 1.99 17.99
N HIS A 137 -1.15 1.44 18.67
CA HIS A 137 -0.37 0.28 18.23
C HIS A 137 -0.25 -0.77 19.36
N PRO A 138 -1.34 -1.47 19.71
CA PRO A 138 -1.39 -2.32 20.90
C PRO A 138 -0.48 -3.56 20.84
N TRP A 139 0.03 -3.90 19.65
CA TRP A 139 0.89 -5.06 19.43
C TRP A 139 2.15 -4.65 18.67
N HIS A 140 3.30 -4.92 19.28
CA HIS A 140 4.62 -4.83 18.64
C HIS A 140 5.29 -6.19 18.85
N GLN A 141 5.01 -7.12 17.94
CA GLN A 141 5.35 -8.54 18.07
C GLN A 141 5.15 -9.27 16.74
N GLU A 142 5.52 -10.55 16.69
CA GLU A 142 5.07 -11.43 15.61
C GLU A 142 3.55 -11.63 15.68
N VAL A 143 2.86 -11.38 14.59
CA VAL A 143 1.43 -11.67 14.41
C VAL A 143 1.21 -12.56 13.20
N ARG A 144 0.10 -13.29 13.19
CA ARG A 144 -0.35 -13.99 12.00
C ARG A 144 -1.31 -13.09 11.23
N VAL A 145 -1.08 -12.97 9.93
CA VAL A 145 -1.88 -12.20 8.99
C VAL A 145 -2.76 -13.15 8.19
N ILE A 146 -4.02 -12.77 7.97
CA ILE A 146 -4.94 -13.40 7.01
C ILE A 146 -5.01 -12.51 5.78
N VAL A 147 -4.76 -13.10 4.62
CA VAL A 147 -4.92 -12.46 3.32
C VAL A 147 -6.35 -12.71 2.83
N GLU A 148 -7.19 -11.67 2.84
CA GLU A 148 -8.60 -11.78 2.50
C GLU A 148 -8.84 -11.78 0.99
N ASP A 149 -8.11 -10.94 0.26
CA ASP A 149 -8.08 -10.93 -1.20
C ASP A 149 -6.74 -11.47 -1.70
N ARG A 150 -6.77 -12.64 -2.34
CA ARG A 150 -5.57 -13.32 -2.86
C ARG A 150 -5.40 -13.14 -4.37
N ASP A 151 -6.31 -12.47 -5.04
CA ASP A 151 -6.21 -12.17 -6.46
C ASP A 151 -5.64 -10.75 -6.67
N HIS A 152 -5.81 -9.87 -5.67
CA HIS A 152 -5.31 -8.51 -5.74
C HIS A 152 -3.78 -8.46 -5.95
N PRO A 153 -3.27 -7.57 -6.84
CA PRO A 153 -1.85 -7.50 -7.19
C PRO A 153 -0.90 -7.28 -5.99
N ALA A 154 -1.36 -6.59 -4.95
CA ALA A 154 -0.59 -6.37 -3.73
C ALA A 154 -0.43 -7.65 -2.88
N THR A 155 -1.28 -8.65 -3.04
CA THR A 155 -1.38 -9.78 -2.10
C THR A 155 -1.34 -11.15 -2.78
N CYS A 156 -1.40 -11.20 -4.12
CA CYS A 156 -1.45 -12.46 -4.87
C CYS A 156 -0.18 -13.33 -4.75
N MET A 157 0.94 -12.74 -4.35
CA MET A 157 2.18 -13.47 -4.07
C MET A 157 2.25 -14.04 -2.64
N LEU A 158 1.32 -13.65 -1.76
CA LEU A 158 1.32 -14.04 -0.35
C LEU A 158 0.60 -15.38 -0.13
N LYS A 159 0.99 -16.06 0.94
CA LYS A 159 0.23 -17.21 1.43
C LYS A 159 -1.08 -16.72 2.03
N GLU A 160 -2.11 -17.58 2.02
CA GLU A 160 -3.41 -17.30 2.67
C GLU A 160 -3.25 -16.83 4.13
N LYS A 161 -2.31 -17.44 4.85
CA LYS A 161 -1.84 -16.97 6.15
C LYS A 161 -0.31 -16.95 6.20
N PHE A 162 0.25 -15.94 6.83
CA PHE A 162 1.70 -15.84 7.09
C PHE A 162 1.96 -15.12 8.41
N CYS A 163 3.15 -15.28 8.97
CA CYS A 163 3.56 -14.55 10.17
C CYS A 163 4.51 -13.41 9.80
N VAL A 164 4.40 -12.29 10.50
CA VAL A 164 5.28 -11.12 10.37
C VAL A 164 5.44 -10.44 11.72
N THR A 165 6.64 -10.00 12.04
CA THR A 165 6.91 -9.11 13.18
C THR A 165 6.78 -7.67 12.72
N ASP A 166 5.92 -6.89 13.37
CA ASP A 166 5.69 -5.48 13.03
C ASP A 166 5.12 -4.72 14.24
N GLU A 167 4.99 -3.40 14.12
CA GLU A 167 4.20 -2.54 14.98
C GLU A 167 2.79 -2.38 14.39
N ILE A 168 1.81 -3.04 14.99
CA ILE A 168 0.50 -3.19 14.40
C ILE A 168 -0.43 -2.05 14.78
N TYR A 169 -0.76 -1.22 13.79
CA TYR A 169 -1.64 -0.08 13.96
C TYR A 169 -3.11 -0.49 14.02
N THR A 170 -3.86 0.31 14.75
CA THR A 170 -5.32 0.31 14.81
C THR A 170 -5.82 1.67 14.37
N PHE A 171 -7.08 1.75 13.94
CA PHE A 171 -7.57 2.92 13.21
C PHE A 171 -8.89 3.45 13.78
N LYS A 172 -9.01 4.78 13.81
CA LYS A 172 -10.24 5.52 14.07
C LYS A 172 -10.77 6.11 12.77
N CYS A 173 -12.08 6.31 12.71
CA CYS A 173 -12.77 6.76 11.50
C CYS A 173 -12.54 5.83 10.29
N TRP A 174 -12.15 4.57 10.53
CA TRP A 174 -12.04 3.53 9.54
C TRP A 174 -13.23 2.58 9.70
N GLU A 175 -13.92 2.34 8.58
CA GLU A 175 -15.06 1.44 8.47
C GLU A 175 -14.77 0.45 7.36
N ARG A 176 -14.95 -0.84 7.66
CA ARG A 176 -14.70 -1.92 6.69
C ARG A 176 -15.48 -1.71 5.40
N ASP A 177 -16.77 -1.40 5.49
CA ASP A 177 -17.66 -1.30 4.33
C ASP A 177 -17.30 -0.15 3.37
N ASN A 178 -16.48 0.81 3.80
CA ASN A 178 -16.00 1.89 2.95
C ASN A 178 -14.70 1.54 2.22
N THR A 179 -14.09 0.38 2.51
CA THR A 179 -12.81 -0.03 1.94
C THR A 179 -12.83 -1.47 1.47
N HIS A 180 -11.95 -1.81 0.54
CA HIS A 180 -11.69 -3.20 0.16
C HIS A 180 -10.49 -3.71 0.96
N VAL A 181 -10.74 -4.54 1.97
CA VAL A 181 -9.70 -5.07 2.85
C VAL A 181 -8.91 -6.17 2.14
N LEU A 182 -7.59 -6.04 2.15
CA LEU A 182 -6.66 -6.97 1.51
C LEU A 182 -6.04 -7.93 2.54
N MET A 183 -5.71 -7.41 3.71
CA MET A 183 -5.10 -8.16 4.80
C MET A 183 -5.66 -7.69 6.13
N ARG A 184 -5.75 -8.60 7.09
CA ARG A 184 -6.07 -8.29 8.49
C ARG A 184 -5.30 -9.20 9.45
N ILE A 185 -5.33 -8.85 10.74
CA ILE A 185 -4.80 -9.72 11.78
C ILE A 185 -5.66 -10.99 11.89
N ASP A 186 -5.00 -12.13 12.12
CA ASP A 186 -5.61 -13.33 12.70
C ASP A 186 -5.70 -13.13 14.21
N ASN A 187 -6.91 -12.85 14.71
CA ASN A 187 -7.15 -12.52 16.11
C ASN A 187 -6.66 -13.58 17.11
N ASP A 188 -6.52 -14.85 16.69
CA ASP A 188 -5.98 -15.92 17.52
C ASP A 188 -4.46 -15.80 17.75
N SER A 189 -3.79 -14.84 17.10
CA SER A 189 -2.35 -14.58 17.26
C SER A 189 -2.03 -13.43 18.21
N VAL A 190 -3.04 -12.74 18.75
CA VAL A 190 -2.85 -11.56 19.60
C VAL A 190 -3.74 -11.57 20.84
N ASP A 191 -3.36 -10.81 21.86
CA ASP A 191 -4.23 -10.53 23.01
C ASP A 191 -5.22 -9.42 22.65
N LEU A 192 -6.46 -9.81 22.32
CA LEU A 192 -7.54 -8.89 21.95
C LEU A 192 -7.90 -7.89 23.05
N LYS A 193 -7.57 -8.15 24.32
CA LYS A 193 -7.83 -7.17 25.40
C LYS A 193 -7.03 -5.88 25.25
N LYS A 194 -5.93 -5.91 24.47
CA LYS A 194 -5.15 -4.72 24.14
C LYS A 194 -5.73 -3.93 22.97
N GLY A 195 -6.60 -4.56 22.17
CA GLY A 195 -7.26 -3.93 21.04
C GLY A 195 -8.23 -2.84 21.47
N ASN A 196 -8.58 -1.96 20.54
CA ASN A 196 -9.41 -0.77 20.77
C ASN A 196 -10.61 -0.68 19.82
N ARG A 197 -11.09 -1.83 19.32
CA ARG A 197 -12.25 -1.92 18.43
C ARG A 197 -13.24 -2.95 18.99
N GLU A 198 -14.51 -2.58 19.01
CA GLU A 198 -15.57 -3.44 19.56
C GLU A 198 -15.85 -4.67 18.70
N ASP A 199 -15.68 -4.54 17.38
CA ASP A 199 -15.87 -5.61 16.39
C ASP A 199 -14.68 -6.56 16.28
N ASN A 200 -13.56 -6.26 16.96
CA ASN A 200 -12.28 -6.95 16.84
C ASN A 200 -11.77 -7.08 15.39
N ASP A 201 -12.13 -6.14 14.52
CA ASP A 201 -11.68 -6.16 13.13
C ASP A 201 -10.49 -5.25 12.90
N TYR A 202 -9.32 -5.85 12.68
CA TYR A 202 -8.05 -5.14 12.57
C TYR A 202 -7.43 -5.33 11.18
N ALA A 203 -7.86 -4.50 10.23
CA ALA A 203 -7.26 -4.45 8.90
C ALA A 203 -5.78 -4.05 8.97
N LEU A 204 -4.97 -4.62 8.09
CA LEU A 204 -3.53 -4.32 7.92
C LEU A 204 -3.23 -3.71 6.57
N ALA A 205 -4.09 -3.93 5.58
CA ALA A 205 -4.01 -3.26 4.29
C ALA A 205 -5.40 -3.19 3.66
N TRP A 206 -5.69 -2.08 2.99
CA TRP A 206 -6.93 -1.88 2.27
C TRP A 206 -6.71 -0.99 1.06
N CYS A 207 -7.67 -1.03 0.14
CA CYS A 207 -7.70 -0.15 -1.00
C CYS A 207 -9.12 0.27 -1.34
N HIS A 208 -9.29 1.39 -2.05
CA HIS A 208 -10.59 1.83 -2.55
C HIS A 208 -10.42 2.91 -3.62
N GLU A 209 -11.51 3.28 -4.28
CA GLU A 209 -11.51 4.45 -5.17
C GLU A 209 -11.88 5.70 -4.38
N TYR A 210 -11.19 6.81 -4.65
CA TYR A 210 -11.55 8.14 -4.12
C TYR A 210 -11.69 9.10 -5.30
N GLY A 211 -12.93 9.51 -5.58
CA GLY A 211 -13.26 10.13 -6.86
C GLY A 211 -12.97 9.18 -8.02
N LYS A 212 -12.08 9.58 -8.93
CA LYS A 212 -11.61 8.74 -10.06
C LYS A 212 -10.30 8.00 -9.75
N GLY A 213 -9.63 8.38 -8.67
CA GLY A 213 -8.33 7.84 -8.27
C GLY A 213 -8.45 6.53 -7.53
N ARG A 214 -7.29 5.93 -7.27
CA ARG A 214 -7.17 4.70 -6.49
C ARG A 214 -6.25 4.94 -5.30
N VAL A 215 -6.73 4.59 -4.12
CA VAL A 215 -6.01 4.73 -2.85
C VAL A 215 -5.68 3.34 -2.33
N MET A 216 -4.40 3.13 -2.03
CA MET A 216 -3.89 1.92 -1.39
C MET A 216 -3.25 2.29 -0.05
N TYR A 217 -3.51 1.51 0.99
CA TYR A 217 -2.81 1.64 2.26
C TYR A 217 -2.31 0.29 2.74
N THR A 218 -1.11 0.28 3.33
CA THR A 218 -0.60 -0.85 4.11
C THR A 218 -0.04 -0.33 5.42
N GLY A 219 -0.49 -0.91 6.54
CA GLY A 219 -0.04 -0.60 7.88
C GLY A 219 1.23 -1.35 8.29
N LEU A 220 1.65 -2.34 7.50
CA LEU A 220 2.93 -3.01 7.69
C LEU A 220 4.08 -2.10 7.23
N GLY A 221 5.25 -2.24 7.84
CA GLY A 221 6.45 -1.48 7.44
C GLY A 221 7.27 -0.87 8.58
N HIS A 222 6.95 -1.10 9.86
CA HIS A 222 7.70 -0.49 10.95
C HIS A 222 9.16 -0.94 11.01
N PRO A 223 9.50 -2.25 10.98
CA PRO A 223 10.87 -2.68 11.14
C PRO A 223 11.68 -2.44 9.87
N ASP A 224 12.87 -1.87 10.02
CA ASP A 224 13.84 -1.64 8.94
C ASP A 224 14.04 -2.92 8.08
N GLN A 225 14.16 -4.08 8.73
CA GLN A 225 14.37 -5.37 8.07
C GLN A 225 13.27 -5.71 7.04
N LEU A 226 12.03 -5.30 7.28
CA LEU A 226 10.90 -5.65 6.43
C LEU A 226 11.07 -5.07 5.01
N TRP A 227 11.72 -3.92 4.89
CA TRP A 227 11.99 -3.26 3.60
C TRP A 227 13.01 -3.99 2.73
N HIS A 228 13.74 -4.96 3.29
CA HIS A 228 14.65 -5.84 2.55
C HIS A 228 14.01 -7.18 2.18
N GLU A 229 12.81 -7.48 2.69
CA GLU A 229 12.12 -8.73 2.40
C GLU A 229 11.50 -8.71 1.00
N ASN A 230 11.78 -9.75 0.21
CA ASN A 230 11.32 -9.83 -1.18
C ASN A 230 9.79 -9.80 -1.30
N TRP A 231 9.09 -10.47 -0.38
CA TRP A 231 7.63 -10.50 -0.39
C TRP A 231 7.04 -9.12 -0.08
N PHE A 232 7.68 -8.34 0.80
CA PHE A 232 7.19 -7.02 1.19
C PHE A 232 7.42 -6.02 0.05
N GLN A 233 8.59 -6.03 -0.60
CA GLN A 233 8.82 -5.21 -1.80
C GLN A 233 7.83 -5.55 -2.93
N LYS A 234 7.48 -6.83 -3.09
CA LYS A 234 6.43 -7.27 -4.03
C LYS A 234 5.03 -6.79 -3.63
N HIS A 235 4.71 -6.78 -2.33
CA HIS A 235 3.47 -6.20 -1.82
C HIS A 235 3.37 -4.71 -2.14
N ILE A 236 4.45 -3.96 -1.90
CA ILE A 236 4.55 -2.53 -2.25
C ILE A 236 4.37 -2.33 -3.76
N LEU A 237 5.11 -3.05 -4.59
CA LEU A 237 5.00 -2.98 -6.05
C LEU A 237 3.58 -3.29 -6.52
N GLY A 238 2.94 -4.32 -5.98
CA GLY A 238 1.57 -4.70 -6.34
C GLY A 238 0.56 -3.62 -5.96
N GLY A 239 0.72 -3.01 -4.78
CA GLY A 239 -0.09 -1.87 -4.34
C GLY A 239 0.06 -0.65 -5.25
N MET A 240 1.30 -0.29 -5.58
CA MET A 240 1.59 0.79 -6.54
C MET A 240 0.99 0.49 -7.92
N SER A 241 1.16 -0.75 -8.42
CA SER A 241 0.65 -1.16 -9.73
C SER A 241 -0.86 -1.08 -9.81
N TRP A 242 -1.56 -1.50 -8.75
CA TRP A 242 -3.01 -1.37 -8.66
C TRP A 242 -3.45 0.10 -8.62
N ALA A 243 -2.80 0.93 -7.79
CA ALA A 243 -3.11 2.36 -7.70
C ALA A 243 -2.87 3.10 -9.03
N LEU A 244 -1.88 2.67 -9.80
CA LEU A 244 -1.54 3.18 -11.13
C LEU A 244 -2.39 2.58 -12.27
N ARG A 245 -3.32 1.65 -11.97
CA ARG A 245 -4.14 0.93 -12.95
C ARG A 245 -3.32 0.13 -13.99
N LEU A 246 -2.16 -0.37 -13.59
CA LEU A 246 -1.31 -1.23 -14.43
C LEU A 246 -1.69 -2.70 -14.32
N SER A 247 -2.52 -3.04 -13.34
CA SER A 247 -3.09 -4.36 -13.10
C SER A 247 -4.60 -4.27 -12.90
N HIS A 248 -5.29 -5.32 -13.34
CA HIS A 248 -6.74 -5.48 -13.20
C HIS A 248 -7.13 -5.88 -11.79
#